data_AF-A0A3B9ESL8-F1
#
_entry.id   AF-A0A3B9ESL8-F1
#
_cell.length_a   1.000
_cell.length_b   1.000
_cell.length_c   1.000
_cell.angle_alpha   90.00
_cell.angle_beta   90.00
_cell.angle_gamma   90.00
#
_symmetry.space_group_name_H-M   'P 1'
#
loop_
_entity.id
_entity.type
_entity.pdbx_description
1 polymer ?
#
loop_
_entity_poly.entity_id
_entity_poly.type
_entity_poly.pdbx_seq_one_letter_code
_entity_poly.pdbx_strand_id
1 'polypeptide(L)' 'GSVFNINAIRAGDLDMGVAQSDWQYHAYNGTSKFKDQGAFKELRAVFSVHPEPVT' A
#
# COMPACT_ATOMS: atom_id res chain seq x y z
N GLY A 1 -8.67 -1.14 5.35
CA GLY A 1 -7.45 -0.43 5.79
C GLY A 1 -6.49 -0.25 4.63
N SER A 2 -5.62 -1.22 4.37
CA SER A 2 -4.49 -1.10 3.42
C SER A 2 -4.84 -0.56 2.03
N VAL A 3 -5.86 -1.11 1.35
CA VAL A 3 -6.27 -0.65 0.00
C VAL A 3 -6.79 0.78 0.02
N PHE A 4 -7.53 1.17 1.06
CA PHE A 4 -8.00 2.54 1.24
C PHE A 4 -6.81 3.50 1.44
N ASN A 5 -5.87 3.15 2.32
CA ASN A 5 -4.68 3.96 2.57
C ASN A 5 -3.85 4.15 1.29
N ILE A 6 -3.64 3.08 0.52
CA ILE A 6 -2.91 3.15 -0.76
C ILE A 6 -3.65 4.04 -1.76
N ASN A 7 -4.98 3.94 -1.85
CA ASN A 7 -5.77 4.78 -2.76
C ASN A 7 -5.78 6.25 -2.33
N ALA A 8 -5.85 6.55 -1.03
CA ALA A 8 -5.75 7.92 -0.51
C ALA A 8 -4.36 8.52 -0.77
N ILE A 9 -3.29 7.74 -0.61
CA ILE A 9 -1.92 8.17 -0.98
C ILE A 9 -1.82 8.45 -2.47
N ARG A 10 -2.42 7.57 -3.29
CA ARG A 10 -2.44 7.75 -4.74
C ARG A 10 -3.26 8.97 -5.18
N ALA A 11 -4.33 9.31 -4.46
CA ALA A 11 -5.15 10.48 -4.71
C ALA A 11 -4.50 11.79 -4.22
N GLY A 12 -3.46 11.70 -3.38
CA GLY A 12 -2.83 12.85 -2.73
C GLY A 12 -3.55 13.35 -1.47
N ASP A 13 -4.55 12.60 -0.98
CA ASP A 13 -5.29 12.93 0.24
C ASP A 13 -4.53 12.54 1.52
N LEU A 14 -3.50 11.70 1.40
CA LEU A 14 -2.75 11.15 2.53
C LEU A 14 -1.27 10.97 2.18
N ASP A 15 -0.37 11.56 2.96
CA ASP A 15 1.07 11.48 2.66
C ASP A 15 1.71 10.15 3.08
N MET A 16 1.22 9.53 4.16
CA MET A 16 1.77 8.29 4.72
C MET A 16 0.70 7.45 5.39
N GLY A 17 0.75 6.13 5.17
CA GLY A 17 -0.17 5.19 5.78
C GLY A 17 0.42 3.80 5.95
N VAL A 18 -0.16 3.02 6.86
CA VAL A 18 0.23 1.63 7.08
C VAL A 18 -0.56 0.74 6.12
N ALA A 19 0.15 -0.14 5.42
CA ALA A 19 -0.44 -1.15 4.55
C ALA A 19 0.26 -2.49 4.77
N GLN A 20 -0.48 -3.58 4.57
CA GLN A 20 0.12 -4.91 4.49
C GLN A 20 0.96 -5.04 3.22
N SER A 21 2.05 -5.78 3.29
CA SER A 21 3.04 -5.95 2.21
C SER A 21 2.43 -6.51 0.92
N ASP A 22 1.43 -7.39 1.01
CA ASP A 22 0.76 -7.96 -0.17
C ASP A 22 0.05 -6.88 -0.99
N TRP A 23 -0.66 -5.98 -0.30
CA TRP A 23 -1.38 -4.89 -0.97
C TRP A 23 -0.43 -3.84 -1.51
N GLN A 24 0.68 -3.58 -0.81
CA GLN A 24 1.76 -2.74 -1.35
C GLN A 24 2.33 -3.33 -2.64
N TYR A 25 2.60 -4.64 -2.68
CA TYR A 25 3.11 -5.33 -3.87
C TYR A 25 2.12 -5.22 -5.05
N HIS A 26 0.85 -5.49 -4.79
CA HIS A 26 -0.18 -5.41 -5.83
C HIS A 26 -0.36 -3.98 -6.35
N ALA A 27 -0.30 -2.98 -5.48
CA ALA A 27 -0.38 -1.58 -5.86
C ALA A 27 0.82 -1.15 -6.70
N TYR A 28 2.03 -1.50 -6.28
CA TYR A 28 3.26 -1.15 -6.99
C TYR A 28 3.38 -1.81 -8.37
N ASN A 29 2.79 -3.01 -8.53
CA ASN A 29 2.80 -3.74 -9.80
C ASN A 29 1.52 -3.56 -10.62
N GLY A 30 0.49 -2.91 -10.09
CA GLY A 30 -0.78 -2.71 -10.81
C GLY A 30 -1.52 -4.02 -11.05
N THR A 31 -1.51 -4.93 -10.06
CA THR A 31 -2.13 -6.25 -10.16
C THR A 31 -3.29 -6.39 -9.18
N SER A 32 -4.07 -7.47 -9.29
CA SER A 32 -5.27 -7.70 -8.46
C SER A 32 -6.23 -6.51 -8.52
N LYS A 33 -6.62 -5.93 -7.37
CA LYS A 33 -7.54 -4.78 -7.26
C LYS A 33 -7.01 -3.47 -7.85
N PHE A 34 -5.74 -3.41 -8.23
CA PHE A 34 -5.12 -2.23 -8.84
C PHE A 34 -4.95 -2.37 -10.37
N LYS A 35 -5.50 -3.42 -11.00
CA LYS A 35 -5.40 -3.64 -12.45
C LYS A 35 -5.98 -2.46 -13.25
N ASP A 36 -7.18 -2.01 -12.90
CA ASP A 36 -7.86 -0.92 -13.61
C ASP A 36 -7.18 0.44 -13.38
N GLN A 37 -6.54 0.61 -12.22
CA GLN A 37 -5.81 1.84 -11.90
C GLN A 37 -4.36 1.82 -12.45
N GLY A 38 -3.82 0.66 -12.80
CA GLY A 38 -2.43 0.50 -13.21
C GLY A 38 -1.42 0.59 -12.05
N ALA A 39 -0.16 0.35 -12.38
CA ALA A 39 0.93 0.28 -11.41
C ALA A 39 1.25 1.64 -10.75
N PHE A 40 1.28 1.66 -9.41
CA PHE A 40 1.64 2.85 -8.64
C PHE A 40 3.13 2.84 -8.30
N LYS A 41 3.97 3.17 -9.28
CA LYS A 41 5.45 3.12 -9.18
C LYS A 41 6.07 4.17 -8.26
N GLU A 42 5.30 5.18 -7.86
CA GLU A 42 5.75 6.23 -6.94
C GLU A 42 5.59 5.84 -5.47
N LEU A 43 4.83 4.78 -5.16
CA LEU A 43 4.69 4.27 -3.80
C LEU A 43 6.06 3.88 -3.22
N ARG A 44 6.33 4.31 -1.98
CA ARG A 44 7.58 4.02 -1.25
C ARG A 44 7.26 3.38 0.10
N ALA A 45 8.00 2.32 0.44
CA ALA A 45 8.02 1.76 1.78
C ALA A 45 9.14 2.44 2.58
N VAL A 46 8.80 2.97 3.76
CA VAL A 46 9.75 3.67 4.63
C VAL A 46 10.31 2.73 5.69
N PHE A 47 9.45 1.96 6.34
CA PHE A 47 9.84 0.92 7.31
C PHE A 47 8.82 -0.23 7.28
N SER A 48 9.26 -1.42 7.66
CA SER A 48 8.41 -2.60 7.83
C SER A 48 8.17 -2.84 9.31
N VAL A 49 6.95 -3.20 9.67
CA VAL A 49 6.61 -3.60 11.04
C VAL A 49 6.46 -5.12 11.03
N HIS A 50 7.33 -5.80 11.77
CA HIS A 50 7.16 -7.22 12.06
C HIS A 50 6.31 -7.34 13.34
N PRO A 51 5.11 -7.96 13.29
CA PRO A 51 4.32 -8.16 14.49
C PRO A 51 5.01 -9.23 15.35
N GLU A 52 5.61 -8.81 16.45
CA GLU A 52 5.89 -9.74 17.55
C GLU A 52 4.56 -10.06 18.24
N PRO A 53 4.17 -11.35 18.35
CA PRO A 53 2.97 -11.71 19.08
C PRO A 53 3.20 -11.35 20.55
N VAL A 54 2.50 -10.32 21.04
CA VAL A 54 2.30 -10.15 22.47
C VAL A 54 1.41 -11.28 22.94
N THR A 55 2.00 -12.22 23.67
CA THR A 55 1.33 -13.31 24.40
C THR A 55 0.51 -12.77 25.56
#